data_AF-Q7RC82-F1
#
_entry.id   AF-Q7RC82-F1
#
_cell.length_a   1.000
_cell.length_b   1.000
_cell.length_c   1.000
_cell.angle_alpha   90.00
_cell.angle_beta   90.00
_cell.angle_gamma   90.00
#
_symmetry.space_group_name_H-M   'P 1'
#
loop_
_entity.id
_entity.type
_entity.pdbx_description
1 polymer ?
#
loop_
_entity_poly.entity_id
_entity_poly.type
_entity_poly.pdbx_seq_one_letter_code
_entity_poly.pdbx_strand_id
1 'polypeptide(L)'
;MPFYNKKHQSYINIEKIHFKVDDPDDYNEVINMLWDPDYAIFFNTDFVKTTRVYNPNLVMIQQRYKKKFGRRQRYFYALATKVEISENKTIVVMTSANINDHNPSNKKYKNEIVKSANLFKTDIDSEEDIRKGKLKKNVC
;
A
#
# COMPACT_ATOMS: atom_id res chain seq x y z
N MET A 1 -9.47 12.03 18.27
CA MET A 1 -9.35 11.52 16.90
C MET A 1 -10.75 11.37 16.30
N PRO A 2 -11.20 12.29 15.43
CA PRO A 2 -12.44 12.13 14.68
C PRO A 2 -12.34 10.93 13.73
N PHE A 3 -13.32 10.04 13.79
CA PHE A 3 -13.42 8.86 12.94
C PHE A 3 -14.72 8.94 12.15
N TYR A 4 -14.62 8.87 10.82
CA TYR A 4 -15.76 8.96 9.92
C TYR A 4 -15.81 7.75 8.99
N ASN A 5 -16.99 7.14 8.87
CA ASN A 5 -17.23 6.02 8.00
C ASN A 5 -18.27 6.36 6.94
N LYS A 6 -17.97 6.07 5.67
CA LYS A 6 -18.89 6.21 4.55
C LYS A 6 -18.91 4.96 3.70
N LYS A 7 -20.11 4.55 3.28
CA LYS A 7 -20.25 3.50 2.27
C LYS A 7 -20.11 4.09 0.86
N HIS A 8 -19.21 3.55 0.08
CA HIS A 8 -19.10 3.77 -1.36
C HIS A 8 -19.65 2.55 -2.11
N GLN A 9 -20.46 2.79 -3.14
CA GLN A 9 -21.13 1.73 -3.92
C GLN A 9 -21.88 0.68 -3.08
N SER A 10 -22.35 1.03 -1.88
CA SER A 10 -23.05 0.19 -0.89
C SER A 10 -22.24 -0.89 -0.15
N TYR A 11 -21.11 -1.35 -0.70
CA TYR A 11 -20.31 -2.45 -0.10
C TYR A 11 -18.87 -2.07 0.27
N ILE A 12 -18.34 -0.94 -0.20
CA ILE A 12 -17.00 -0.47 0.16
C ILE A 12 -17.10 0.49 1.34
N ASN A 13 -16.47 0.15 2.46
CA ASN A 13 -16.37 1.07 3.60
C ASN A 13 -15.13 1.94 3.44
N ILE A 14 -15.34 3.26 3.42
CA ILE A 14 -14.27 4.25 3.43
C ILE A 14 -14.19 4.80 4.85
N GLU A 15 -13.01 4.65 5.45
CA GLU A 15 -12.68 5.20 6.76
C GLU A 15 -11.85 6.47 6.58
N LYS A 16 -12.21 7.52 7.32
CA LYS A 16 -11.45 8.75 7.38
C LYS A 16 -11.07 9.01 8.83
N ILE A 17 -9.78 9.16 9.03
CA ILE A 17 -9.15 9.48 10.30
C ILE A 17 -8.57 10.88 10.18
N HIS A 18 -8.83 11.72 11.18
CA HIS A 18 -8.13 13.00 11.34
C HIS A 18 -7.24 12.92 12.58
N PHE A 19 -5.95 13.16 12.37
CA PHE A 19 -4.95 13.30 13.42
C PHE A 19 -4.34 14.70 13.36
N LYS A 20 -4.22 15.36 14.51
CA LYS A 20 -3.58 16.67 14.64
C LYS A 20 -2.26 16.46 15.38
N VAL A 21 -1.18 16.93 14.78
CA VAL A 21 0.13 17.05 15.42
C VAL A 21 0.22 18.48 15.93
N ASP A 22 0.63 18.65 17.19
CA ASP A 22 0.59 19.94 17.87
C ASP A 22 1.86 20.78 17.63
N ASP A 23 2.98 20.14 17.26
CA ASP A 23 4.21 20.82 16.88
C ASP A 23 4.17 21.21 15.39
N PRO A 24 4.24 22.52 15.05
CA PRO A 24 4.24 22.99 13.68
C PRO A 24 5.52 22.65 12.90
N ASP A 25 6.65 22.43 13.59
CA ASP A 25 7.93 22.13 12.93
C ASP A 25 8.04 20.66 12.50
N ASP A 26 7.16 19.80 13.02
CA ASP A 26 7.09 18.38 12.70
C ASP A 26 6.56 18.07 11.30
N TYR A 27 6.16 19.06 10.50
CA TYR A 27 5.52 18.81 9.20
C TYR A 27 6.38 17.91 8.29
N ASN A 28 7.65 18.28 8.09
CA ASN A 28 8.55 17.51 7.24
C ASN A 28 8.90 16.16 7.86
N GLU A 29 9.02 16.10 9.19
CA GLU A 29 9.27 14.86 9.91
C GLU A 29 8.13 13.85 9.72
N VAL A 30 6.89 14.30 9.89
CA VAL A 30 5.68 13.49 9.70
C VAL A 30 5.57 13.01 8.26
N ILE A 31 5.83 13.89 7.28
CA ILE A 31 5.79 13.50 5.86
C ILE A 31 6.88 12.48 5.54
N ASN A 32 8.11 12.68 6.02
CA ASN A 32 9.21 11.74 5.80
C ASN A 32 8.90 10.39 6.46
N MET A 33 8.40 10.40 7.69
CA MET A 33 7.95 9.22 8.41
C MET A 33 6.83 8.46 7.67
N LEU A 34 5.90 9.18 7.03
CA LEU A 34 4.80 8.57 6.25
C LEU A 34 5.24 8.04 4.89
N TRP A 35 6.25 8.66 4.28
CA TRP A 35 6.76 8.29 2.96
C TRP A 35 7.79 7.17 3.02
N ASP A 36 8.56 7.10 4.12
CA ASP A 36 9.66 6.17 4.25
C ASP A 36 9.15 4.71 4.13
N PRO A 37 9.54 3.99 3.07
CA PRO A 37 9.07 2.64 2.81
C PRO A 37 9.64 1.61 3.80
N ASP A 38 10.73 1.93 4.51
CA ASP A 38 11.35 1.07 5.52
C ASP A 38 10.67 1.26 6.90
N TYR A 39 10.01 2.39 7.10
CA TYR A 39 9.20 2.66 8.29
C TYR A 39 7.73 2.27 8.06
N ALA A 40 7.41 1.04 8.47
CA ALA A 40 6.11 0.40 8.37
C ALA A 40 5.02 1.02 9.28
N ILE A 41 4.63 2.28 9.11
CA ILE A 41 4.00 2.98 10.24
C ILE A 41 2.47 2.90 10.34
N PHE A 42 1.67 2.76 9.26
CA PHE A 42 0.22 2.99 9.47
C PHE A 42 -0.75 1.81 9.35
N PHE A 43 -0.36 0.65 8.82
CA PHE A 43 -1.32 -0.47 8.70
C PHE A 43 -0.72 -1.85 9.04
N ASN A 44 -0.28 -2.02 10.28
CA ASN A 44 -0.17 -3.32 10.95
C ASN A 44 0.65 -4.35 10.14
N THR A 45 1.89 -3.99 9.84
CA THR A 45 2.75 -4.75 8.93
C THR A 45 4.08 -5.10 9.54
N ASP A 46 4.39 -6.39 9.48
CA ASP A 46 5.68 -6.92 9.91
C ASP A 46 6.79 -6.54 8.92
N PHE A 47 6.49 -6.46 7.61
CA PHE A 47 7.53 -6.30 6.60
C PHE A 47 7.02 -5.55 5.37
N VAL A 48 7.69 -4.45 5.04
CA VAL A 48 7.56 -3.71 3.78
C VAL A 48 8.91 -3.78 3.07
N LYS A 49 8.88 -3.97 1.75
CA LYS A 49 10.06 -4.03 0.90
C LYS A 49 9.82 -3.21 -0.35
N THR A 50 10.74 -2.33 -0.70
CA THR A 50 10.76 -1.69 -2.01
C THR A 50 11.14 -2.71 -3.09
N THR A 51 10.27 -2.95 -4.05
CA THR A 51 10.50 -3.92 -5.13
C THR A 51 10.92 -3.27 -6.44
N ARG A 52 10.54 -2.01 -6.65
CA ARG A 52 11.02 -1.22 -7.79
C ARG A 52 10.96 0.26 -7.46
N VAL A 53 12.01 1.00 -7.79
CA VAL A 53 12.03 2.47 -7.73
C VAL A 53 11.84 2.99 -9.16
N TYR A 54 10.81 3.82 -9.38
CA TYR A 54 10.63 4.50 -10.67
C TYR A 54 11.29 5.88 -10.65
N ASN A 55 11.13 6.60 -9.54
CA ASN A 55 11.80 7.86 -9.22
C ASN A 55 11.73 8.11 -7.69
N PRO A 56 12.36 9.16 -7.14
CA PRO A 56 12.39 9.42 -5.70
C PRO A 56 11.02 9.57 -5.03
N ASN A 57 9.97 9.89 -5.80
CA ASN A 57 8.62 10.12 -5.33
C ASN A 57 7.62 9.05 -5.79
N LEU A 58 8.07 7.99 -6.48
CA LEU A 58 7.23 6.92 -7.00
C LEU A 58 7.96 5.58 -6.90
N VAL A 59 7.44 4.71 -6.04
CA VAL A 59 8.00 3.39 -5.78
C VAL A 59 6.91 2.32 -5.85
N MET A 60 7.33 1.09 -6.13
CA MET A 60 6.53 -0.10 -5.90
C MET A 60 7.04 -0.77 -4.64
N ILE A 61 6.10 -1.06 -3.74
CA ILE A 61 6.36 -1.79 -2.51
C ILE A 61 5.67 -3.15 -2.54
N GLN A 62 6.28 -4.10 -1.86
CA GLN A 62 5.66 -5.34 -1.41
C GLN A 62 5.47 -5.25 0.09
N GLN A 63 4.25 -5.54 0.53
CA GLN A 63 3.90 -5.54 1.93
C GLN A 63 3.42 -6.93 2.33
N ARG A 64 4.03 -7.51 3.37
CA ARG A 64 3.70 -8.83 3.91
C ARG A 64 3.10 -8.67 5.30
N TYR A 65 1.96 -9.31 5.53
CA TYR A 65 1.30 -9.32 6.83
C TYR A 65 1.91 -10.38 7.74
N LYS A 66 1.77 -10.20 9.06
CA LYS A 66 2.09 -11.25 10.03
C LYS A 66 1.28 -12.51 9.78
N LYS A 67 1.95 -13.67 9.81
CA LYS A 67 1.27 -14.97 9.76
C LYS A 67 0.47 -15.17 11.04
N LYS A 68 -0.85 -15.21 10.94
CA LYS A 68 -1.73 -15.60 12.07
C LYS A 68 -1.75 -17.13 12.20
N PHE A 69 -1.85 -17.65 13.43
CA PHE A 69 -1.92 -19.09 13.69
C PHE A 69 -3.04 -19.75 12.86
N GLY A 70 -2.75 -20.90 12.25
CA GLY A 70 -3.67 -21.62 11.37
C GLY A 70 -4.04 -20.92 10.06
N ARG A 71 -3.45 -19.75 9.74
CA ARG A 71 -3.74 -19.01 8.50
C ARG A 71 -2.50 -18.87 7.62
N ARG A 72 -2.74 -18.91 6.31
CA ARG A 72 -1.71 -18.59 5.31
C ARG A 72 -1.36 -17.11 5.40
N GLN A 73 -0.06 -16.82 5.41
CA GLN A 73 0.45 -15.45 5.40
C GLN A 73 0.00 -14.73 4.12
N ARG A 74 -0.31 -13.44 4.24
CA ARG A 74 -0.84 -12.61 3.15
C ARG A 74 0.19 -11.58 2.72
N TYR A 75 0.10 -11.15 1.47
CA TYR A 75 0.94 -10.09 0.93
C TYR A 75 0.20 -9.33 -0.17
N PHE A 76 0.64 -8.12 -0.48
CA PHE A 76 0.19 -7.37 -1.65
C PHE A 76 1.32 -6.53 -2.23
N TYR A 77 1.10 -6.01 -3.42
CA TYR A 77 1.94 -5.01 -4.06
C TYR A 77 1.14 -3.72 -4.23
N ALA A 78 1.80 -2.58 -4.00
CA ALA A 78 1.20 -1.27 -4.24
C ALA A 78 2.21 -0.33 -4.90
N LEU A 79 1.68 0.57 -5.73
CA LEU A 79 2.38 1.78 -6.12
C LEU A 79 2.16 2.80 -5.00
N ALA A 80 3.25 3.37 -4.49
CA ALA A 80 3.23 4.46 -3.53
C ALA A 80 3.80 5.72 -4.21
N THR A 81 3.14 6.86 -4.02
CA THR A 81 3.59 8.15 -4.53
C THR A 81 3.50 9.25 -3.48
N LYS A 82 4.49 10.15 -3.47
CA LYS A 82 4.48 11.38 -2.69
C LYS A 82 4.35 12.57 -3.64
N VAL A 83 3.34 13.41 -3.39
CA VAL A 83 3.08 14.61 -4.18
C VAL A 83 2.97 15.80 -3.24
N GLU A 84 3.93 16.72 -3.34
CA GLU A 84 3.89 18.03 -2.68
C GLU A 84 2.99 18.96 -3.50
N ILE A 85 1.90 19.43 -2.90
CA ILE A 85 0.89 20.29 -3.54
C ILE A 85 1.21 21.77 -3.27
N SER A 86 1.72 22.06 -2.08
CA SER A 86 2.18 23.37 -1.63
C SER A 86 3.10 23.17 -0.42
N GLU A 87 3.77 24.23 0.03
CA GLU A 87 4.66 24.22 1.21
C GLU A 87 4.08 23.48 2.43
N ASN A 88 2.79 23.68 2.72
CA ASN A 88 2.14 23.08 3.90
C ASN A 88 1.20 21.92 3.55
N LYS A 89 1.30 21.35 2.34
CA LYS A 89 0.36 20.30 1.90
C LYS A 89 1.03 19.26 1.01
N THR A 90 1.04 18.03 1.51
CA THR A 90 1.60 16.86 0.82
C THR A 90 0.56 15.75 0.84
N ILE A 91 0.50 15.00 -0.25
CA ILE A 91 -0.35 13.83 -0.38
C ILE A 91 0.55 12.62 -0.60
N VAL A 92 0.48 11.66 0.31
CA VAL A 92 1.06 10.32 0.12
C VAL A 92 -0.09 9.39 -0.23
N VAL A 93 0.02 8.71 -1.38
CA VAL A 93 -1.02 7.80 -1.88
C VAL A 93 -0.43 6.44 -2.16
N MET A 94 -1.13 5.39 -1.76
CA MET A 94 -0.79 4.01 -2.09
C MET A 94 -1.97 3.35 -2.79
N THR A 95 -1.70 2.58 -3.84
CA THR A 95 -2.75 1.87 -4.57
C THR A 95 -2.25 0.54 -5.12
N SER A 96 -3.07 -0.50 -4.98
CA SER A 96 -2.76 -1.79 -5.61
C SER A 96 -2.95 -1.71 -7.12
N ALA A 97 -2.00 -2.27 -7.86
CA ALA A 97 -2.00 -2.33 -9.32
C ALA A 97 -2.06 -3.77 -9.84
N ASN A 98 -2.17 -3.95 -11.15
CA ASN A 98 -2.23 -5.26 -11.78
C ASN A 98 -0.82 -5.84 -11.97
N ILE A 99 -0.33 -6.53 -10.93
CA ILE A 99 1.04 -7.07 -10.89
C ILE A 99 1.05 -8.55 -11.27
N ASN A 100 1.86 -8.92 -12.25
CA ASN A 100 2.26 -10.31 -12.47
C ASN A 100 3.46 -10.64 -11.57
N ASP A 101 3.23 -11.46 -10.56
CA ASP A 101 4.21 -11.90 -9.58
C ASP A 101 4.47 -13.41 -9.68
N HIS A 102 4.05 -14.04 -10.78
CA HIS A 102 4.21 -15.48 -11.03
C HIS A 102 3.62 -16.37 -9.92
N ASN A 103 2.66 -15.86 -9.14
CA ASN A 103 1.89 -16.68 -8.22
C ASN A 103 1.00 -17.65 -9.02
N PRO A 104 0.94 -18.95 -8.68
CA PRO A 104 0.16 -19.94 -9.42
C PRO A 104 -1.36 -19.71 -9.31
N SER A 105 -1.80 -18.81 -8.43
CA SER A 105 -3.20 -18.44 -8.34
C SER A 105 -3.66 -17.64 -9.55
N ASN A 106 -4.70 -18.14 -10.24
CA ASN A 106 -5.38 -17.43 -11.32
C ASN A 106 -6.16 -16.18 -10.87
N LYS A 107 -6.08 -15.79 -9.59
CA LYS A 107 -6.78 -14.62 -9.06
C LYS A 107 -6.10 -13.35 -9.52
N LYS A 108 -6.73 -12.70 -10.50
CA LYS A 108 -6.41 -11.32 -10.88
C LYS A 108 -7.13 -10.39 -9.92
N TYR A 109 -6.38 -9.53 -9.25
CA TYR A 109 -6.97 -8.50 -8.43
C TYR A 109 -7.35 -7.29 -9.29
N LYS A 110 -8.46 -6.63 -8.95
CA LYS A 110 -8.94 -5.41 -9.60
C LYS A 110 -9.24 -4.37 -8.54
N ASN A 111 -8.61 -3.21 -8.64
CA ASN A 111 -8.86 -2.06 -7.78
C ASN A 111 -10.23 -1.44 -8.13
N GLU A 112 -11.15 -1.45 -7.17
CA GLU A 112 -12.52 -0.96 -7.36
C GLU A 112 -12.67 0.54 -7.07
N ILE A 113 -11.74 1.12 -6.31
CA ILE A 113 -11.72 2.54 -5.94
C ILE A 113 -11.00 3.34 -7.02
N VAL A 114 -9.74 2.99 -7.31
CA VAL A 114 -8.92 3.66 -8.33
C VAL A 114 -8.90 2.80 -9.59
N LYS A 115 -10.00 2.86 -10.36
CA LYS A 115 -10.18 1.99 -11.55
C LYS A 115 -9.07 2.14 -12.58
N SER A 116 -8.49 3.34 -12.71
CA SER A 116 -7.36 3.63 -13.61
C SER A 116 -6.09 2.86 -13.25
N ALA A 117 -5.87 2.51 -11.96
CA ALA A 117 -4.71 1.73 -11.53
C ALA A 117 -4.68 0.32 -12.13
N ASN A 118 -5.83 -0.21 -12.58
CA ASN A 118 -5.91 -1.52 -13.25
C ASN A 118 -5.27 -1.53 -14.64
N LEU A 119 -5.08 -0.36 -15.25
CA LEU A 119 -4.40 -0.21 -16.54
C LEU A 119 -2.90 -0.39 -16.41
N PHE A 120 -2.35 -0.12 -15.21
CA PHE A 120 -0.94 -0.32 -14.93
C PHE A 120 -0.65 -1.80 -14.75
N LYS A 121 0.07 -2.38 -15.72
CA LYS A 121 0.50 -3.77 -15.72
C LYS A 121 2.01 -3.83 -15.63
N THR A 122 2.52 -4.64 -14.72
CA THR A 122 3.95 -4.90 -14.68
C THR A 122 4.28 -6.28 -14.14
N ASP A 123 5.43 -6.78 -14.55
CA ASP A 123 6.00 -8.04 -14.11
C ASP A 123 7.04 -7.79 -13.01
N ILE A 124 7.04 -8.65 -11.98
CA ILE A 124 7.96 -8.62 -10.86
C ILE A 124 8.54 -10.01 -10.67
N ASP A 125 9.88 -10.09 -10.62
CA ASP A 125 10.56 -11.30 -10.16
C ASP A 125 10.37 -11.42 -8.64
N SER A 126 9.37 -12.21 -8.26
CA SER A 126 8.93 -12.38 -6.88
C SER A 126 9.71 -13.48 -6.17
N GLU A 127 9.64 -13.47 -4.84
CA GLU A 127 10.32 -14.48 -4.04
C GLU A 127 9.76 -15.89 -4.27
N GLU A 128 10.60 -16.90 -4.04
CA GLU A 128 10.26 -18.30 -4.31
C GLU A 128 8.99 -18.78 -3.59
N ASP A 129 8.72 -18.27 -2.39
CA ASP A 129 7.52 -18.59 -1.63
C ASP A 129 6.23 -18.03 -2.26
N ILE A 130 6.31 -16.91 -2.99
CA ILE A 130 5.21 -16.37 -3.78
C ILE A 130 4.99 -17.22 -5.04
N ARG A 131 6.07 -17.50 -5.77
CA ARG A 131 6.04 -18.32 -7.01
C ARG A 131 5.58 -19.75 -6.75
N LYS A 132 5.88 -20.31 -5.57
CA LYS A 132 5.36 -21.62 -5.12
C LYS A 132 3.94 -21.55 -4.56
N GLY A 133 3.33 -20.36 -4.48
CA GLY A 133 2.02 -20.19 -3.88
C GLY A 133 1.99 -20.64 -2.42
N LYS A 134 2.97 -20.23 -1.60
CA LYS A 134 2.94 -20.37 -0.13
C LYS A 134 2.27 -19.17 0.54
N LEU A 135 2.27 -17.99 -0.10
CA LEU A 135 1.63 -16.76 0.41
C LEU A 135 0.35 -16.41 -0.35
N LYS A 136 -0.67 -15.89 0.35
CA LYS A 136 -1.96 -15.53 -0.26
C LYS A 136 -1.95 -14.06 -0.69
N LYS A 137 -2.09 -13.81 -1.99
CA LYS A 137 -2.18 -12.46 -2.56
C LYS A 137 -3.43 -11.75 -2.02
N ASN A 138 -3.26 -10.48 -1.67
CA ASN A 138 -4.27 -9.57 -1.14
C ASN A 138 -4.11 -8.20 -1.80
N VAL A 139 -4.77 -7.19 -1.23
CA VAL A 139 -4.85 -5.82 -1.72
C VAL A 139 -4.59 -4.86 -0.58
N CYS A 140 -3.93 -3.74 -0.90
CA CYS A 140 -3.96 -2.50 -0.14
C CYS A 140 -5.38 -1.92 -0.03
#